data_AF-A0A173UP37-F1
#
_entry.id   AF-A0A173UP37-F1
#
_cell.length_a   1.000
_cell.length_b   1.000
_cell.length_c   1.000
_cell.angle_alpha   90.00
_cell.angle_beta   90.00
_cell.angle_gamma   90.00
#
_symmetry.space_group_name_H-M   'P 1'
#
loop_
_entity.id
_entity.type
_entity.pdbx_description
1 polymer ?
#
loop_
_entity_poly.entity_id
_entity_poly.type
_entity_poly.pdbx_seq_one_letter_code
_entity_poly.pdbx_strand_id
1 'polypeptide(L)'
;MKRRILDFMMTACCMVFSFLALVACDNELDIRQEYPFTVESMPVADEIVNGETVEIRLEIKPEGNFSGTVYTLRYFQPDGKGSLKMEDGTVLKPNDRYLLNEWKFRLYYTSQSGKESQTIDLYFEDNWGNLQQLTYDFNGKDAEEEDNNTEAA
;
A
#
# COMPACT_ATOMS: atom_id res chain seq x y z
N MET A 1 -70.18 16.64 16.97
CA MET A 1 -69.51 15.36 17.30
C MET A 1 -68.54 14.89 16.21
N LYS A 2 -68.95 14.83 14.93
CA LYS A 2 -68.10 14.38 13.80
C LYS A 2 -66.79 15.17 13.59
N ARG A 3 -66.80 16.51 13.67
CA ARG A 3 -65.57 17.35 13.53
C ARG A 3 -64.53 17.06 14.61
N ARG A 4 -64.93 16.99 15.89
CA ARG A 4 -64.01 16.70 17.00
C ARG A 4 -63.36 15.31 16.89
N ILE A 5 -64.05 14.32 16.33
CA ILE A 5 -63.49 12.99 16.09
C ILE A 5 -62.47 13.03 14.94
N LEU A 6 -62.75 13.79 13.87
CA LEU A 6 -61.83 14.00 12.76
C LEU A 6 -60.55 14.72 13.22
N ASP A 7 -60.70 15.77 14.04
CA ASP A 7 -59.58 16.53 14.59
C ASP A 7 -58.71 15.64 15.50
N PHE A 8 -59.33 14.79 16.33
CA PHE A 8 -58.62 13.84 17.19
C PHE A 8 -57.88 12.77 16.37
N MET A 9 -58.52 12.24 15.33
CA MET A 9 -57.94 11.23 14.44
C MET A 9 -56.75 11.80 13.64
N MET A 10 -56.87 13.05 13.16
CA MET A 10 -55.79 13.73 12.45
C MET A 10 -54.60 14.04 13.36
N THR A 11 -54.87 14.49 14.59
CA THR A 11 -53.83 14.76 15.59
C THR A 11 -53.09 13.48 16.02
N ALA A 12 -53.82 12.37 16.22
CA ALA A 12 -53.23 11.07 16.52
C ALA A 12 -52.37 10.56 15.35
N CYS A 13 -52.84 10.72 14.11
CA CYS A 13 -52.09 10.34 12.91
C CYS A 13 -50.80 11.15 12.76
N CYS A 14 -50.85 12.47 12.98
CA CYS A 14 -49.68 13.33 12.96
C CYS A 14 -48.66 12.98 14.05
N MET A 15 -49.10 12.64 15.26
CA MET A 15 -48.20 12.18 16.32
C MET A 15 -47.51 10.86 15.95
N VAL A 16 -48.24 9.87 15.44
CA VAL A 16 -47.66 8.59 15.03
C VAL A 16 -46.64 8.76 13.90
N PHE A 17 -46.94 9.60 12.90
CA PHE A 17 -45.99 9.93 11.82
C PHE A 17 -44.72 10.63 12.35
N SER A 18 -44.87 11.52 13.33
CA SER A 18 -43.72 12.22 13.93
C SER A 18 -42.81 11.26 14.70
N PHE A 19 -43.37 10.27 15.40
CA PHE A 19 -42.58 9.24 16.09
C PHE A 19 -41.88 8.27 15.12
N LEU A 20 -42.52 7.90 14.01
CA LEU A 20 -41.91 7.04 12.99
C LEU A 20 -40.75 7.75 12.26
N ALA A 21 -40.84 9.07 12.05
CA ALA A 21 -39.77 9.86 11.44
C ALA A 21 -38.50 9.95 12.29
N LEU A 22 -38.60 9.79 13.62
CA LEU A 22 -37.44 9.81 14.53
C LEU A 22 -36.68 8.46 14.58
N VAL A 23 -37.33 7.36 14.19
CA VAL A 23 -36.71 6.02 14.13
C VAL A 23 -35.96 5.80 12.82
N ALA A 24 -36.24 6.61 11.78
CA ALA A 24 -35.60 6.51 10.46
C ALA A 24 -34.24 7.21 10.36
N CYS A 25 -33.75 7.82 11.45
CA CYS A 25 -32.38 8.29 11.54
C CYS A 25 -31.47 7.12 11.95
N ASP A 26 -31.17 6.23 11.01
CA ASP A 26 -30.00 5.36 11.13
C ASP A 26 -28.75 6.26 11.03
N ASN A 27 -28.21 6.62 12.18
CA ASN A 27 -26.86 7.19 12.28
C ASN A 27 -25.84 6.03 12.29
N GLU A 28 -25.96 5.08 11.36
CA GLU A 28 -24.84 4.22 11.04
C GLU A 28 -23.84 5.08 10.25
N LEU A 29 -22.98 5.79 11.00
CA LEU A 29 -21.68 6.14 10.48
C LEU A 29 -21.04 4.81 10.09
N ASP A 30 -20.94 4.59 8.79
CA ASP A 30 -20.20 3.49 8.21
C ASP A 30 -18.72 3.73 8.57
N ILE A 31 -18.32 3.33 9.79
CA ILE A 31 -16.95 3.39 10.26
C ILE A 31 -16.21 2.34 9.43
N ARG A 32 -15.75 2.76 8.26
CA ARG A 32 -14.83 1.98 7.43
C ARG A 32 -13.60 1.72 8.29
N GLN A 33 -13.41 0.48 8.70
CA GLN A 33 -12.20 0.08 9.44
C GLN A 33 -11.02 -0.19 8.49
N GLU A 34 -11.27 -0.23 7.18
CA GLU A 34 -10.26 -0.45 6.16
C GLU A 34 -10.09 0.83 5.35
N TYR A 35 -8.94 1.48 5.52
CA TYR A 35 -8.54 2.61 4.68
C TYR A 35 -7.37 2.17 3.81
N PRO A 36 -7.49 2.23 2.49
CA PRO A 36 -6.40 1.85 1.63
C PRO A 36 -5.21 2.81 1.80
N PHE A 37 -4.04 2.31 1.45
CA PHE A 37 -2.85 3.11 1.27
C PHE A 37 -2.18 2.71 -0.03
N THR A 38 -1.38 3.62 -0.57
CA THR A 38 -0.51 3.35 -1.72
C THR A 38 0.94 3.53 -1.32
N VAL A 39 1.84 2.97 -2.11
CA VAL A 39 3.28 3.15 -1.93
C VAL A 39 3.84 3.71 -3.23
N GLU A 40 4.34 4.94 -3.18
CA GLU A 40 5.01 5.57 -4.30
C GLU A 40 6.50 5.22 -4.26
N SER A 41 7.05 4.85 -5.41
CA SER A 41 8.49 4.62 -5.60
C SER A 41 9.06 5.61 -6.60
N MET A 42 10.27 6.10 -6.32
CA MET A 42 11.06 6.77 -7.35
C MET A 42 11.57 5.74 -8.39
N PRO A 43 11.81 6.15 -9.65
CA PRO A 43 12.47 5.30 -10.64
C PRO A 43 13.85 4.85 -10.16
N VAL A 44 14.22 3.61 -10.48
CA VAL A 44 15.52 3.01 -10.22
C VAL A 44 16.15 2.57 -11.56
N ALA A 45 17.44 2.26 -11.56
CA ALA A 45 18.09 1.73 -12.76
C ALA A 45 17.58 0.33 -13.09
N ASP A 46 17.42 0.03 -14.38
CA ASP A 46 16.96 -1.28 -14.86
C ASP A 46 18.09 -2.32 -14.86
N GLU A 47 19.35 -1.87 -14.87
CA GLU A 47 20.53 -2.72 -14.83
C GLU A 47 21.29 -2.59 -13.52
N ILE A 48 21.88 -3.70 -13.06
CA ILE A 48 22.73 -3.74 -11.88
C ILE A 48 23.82 -4.80 -12.01
N VAL A 49 25.07 -4.44 -11.66
CA VAL A 49 26.19 -5.39 -11.69
C VAL A 49 26.54 -5.93 -10.29
N ASN A 50 27.36 -6.98 -10.25
CA ASN A 50 27.83 -7.55 -8.98
C ASN A 50 28.53 -6.50 -8.09
N GLY A 51 28.06 -6.35 -6.86
CA GLY A 51 28.57 -5.42 -5.86
C GLY A 51 28.02 -4.00 -5.98
N GLU A 52 27.26 -3.70 -7.04
CA GLU A 52 26.59 -2.41 -7.18
C GLU A 52 25.42 -2.31 -6.21
N THR A 53 25.16 -1.08 -5.74
CA THR A 53 24.06 -0.78 -4.82
C THR A 53 23.16 0.28 -5.41
N VAL A 54 21.88 -0.03 -5.52
CA VAL A 54 20.83 0.91 -5.93
C VAL A 54 20.05 1.42 -4.71
N GLU A 55 19.67 2.69 -4.76
CA GLU A 55 18.83 3.33 -3.75
C GLU A 55 17.38 3.33 -4.22
N ILE A 56 16.50 2.70 -3.45
CA ILE A 56 15.07 2.64 -3.68
C ILE A 56 14.41 3.61 -2.70
N ARG A 57 13.79 4.68 -3.22
CA ARG A 57 13.10 5.69 -2.39
C ARG A 57 11.61 5.41 -2.40
N LEU A 58 11.04 5.26 -1.22
CA LEU A 58 9.65 4.87 -1.02
C LEU A 58 8.92 5.90 -0.16
N GLU A 59 7.65 6.14 -0.51
CA GLU A 59 6.73 6.93 0.30
C GLU A 59 5.39 6.22 0.43
N ILE A 60 4.97 5.95 1.67
CA ILE A 60 3.62 5.49 1.97
C ILE A 60 2.68 6.68 1.91
N LYS A 61 1.61 6.57 1.12
CA LYS A 61 0.54 7.56 0.99
C LYS A 61 -0.76 6.98 1.54
N PRO A 62 -1.16 7.34 2.77
CA PRO A 62 -2.42 6.89 3.32
C PRO A 62 -3.56 7.69 2.68
N GLU A 63 -4.72 7.07 2.42
CA GLU A 63 -5.89 7.81 1.93
C GLU A 63 -6.57 8.65 3.03
N GLY A 64 -6.21 8.45 4.30
CA GLY A 64 -6.68 9.27 5.42
C GLY A 64 -5.72 9.28 6.60
N ASN A 65 -5.95 10.19 7.54
CA ASN A 65 -5.07 10.37 8.70
C ASN A 65 -5.63 9.64 9.92
N PHE A 66 -5.28 8.35 10.07
CA PHE A 66 -5.72 7.50 11.18
C PHE A 66 -4.62 7.34 12.21
N SER A 67 -4.92 7.76 13.45
CA SER A 67 -4.02 7.52 14.57
C SER A 67 -4.00 6.03 14.92
N GLY A 68 -2.80 5.48 15.07
CA GLY A 68 -2.61 4.06 15.42
C GLY A 68 -2.25 3.17 14.23
N THR A 69 -2.05 3.75 13.04
CA THR A 69 -1.63 3.01 11.85
C THR A 69 -0.18 2.63 11.86
N VAL A 70 0.04 1.32 11.81
CA VAL A 70 1.33 0.69 11.83
C VAL A 70 1.52 -0.05 10.52
N TYR A 71 2.62 0.27 9.85
CA TYR A 71 3.03 -0.37 8.62
C TYR A 71 4.22 -1.28 8.87
N THR A 72 4.26 -2.39 8.14
CA THR A 72 5.38 -3.31 8.13
C THR A 72 5.84 -3.56 6.70
N LEU A 73 7.16 -3.75 6.55
CA LEU A 73 7.80 -4.18 5.33
C LEU A 73 8.24 -5.64 5.46
N ARG A 74 7.93 -6.43 4.45
CA ARG A 74 8.49 -7.77 4.23
C ARG A 74 9.09 -7.84 2.84
N TYR A 75 10.23 -8.49 2.73
CA TYR A 75 10.96 -8.64 1.48
C TYR A 75 11.04 -10.11 1.06
N PHE A 76 11.01 -10.40 -0.23
CA PHE A 76 11.33 -11.70 -0.80
C PHE A 76 12.18 -11.56 -2.06
N GLN A 77 13.10 -12.50 -2.29
CA GLN A 77 13.92 -12.55 -3.49
C GLN A 77 13.61 -13.84 -4.24
N PRO A 78 12.72 -13.81 -5.25
CA PRO A 78 12.46 -14.98 -6.08
C PRO A 78 13.63 -15.36 -7.00
N ASP A 79 14.42 -14.37 -7.47
CA ASP A 79 15.51 -14.59 -8.43
C ASP A 79 16.76 -13.76 -8.12
N GLY A 80 17.91 -14.25 -8.57
CA GLY A 80 19.23 -13.65 -8.30
C GLY A 80 19.67 -13.78 -6.84
N LYS A 81 20.73 -13.05 -6.50
CA LYS A 81 21.27 -12.93 -5.14
C LYS A 81 21.60 -11.49 -4.82
N GLY A 82 21.18 -11.04 -3.65
CA GLY A 82 21.57 -9.73 -3.14
C GLY A 82 21.30 -9.58 -1.65
N SER A 83 21.55 -8.38 -1.16
CA SER A 83 21.17 -7.98 0.19
C SER A 83 20.42 -6.66 0.16
N LEU A 84 19.27 -6.61 0.83
CA LEU A 84 18.47 -5.41 0.99
C LEU A 84 18.67 -4.83 2.40
N LYS A 85 18.91 -3.52 2.50
CA LYS A 85 19.12 -2.83 3.77
C LYS A 85 18.22 -1.61 3.90
N MET A 86 17.83 -1.30 5.13
CA MET A 86 17.20 -0.04 5.50
C MET A 86 18.23 1.09 5.60
N GLU A 87 17.77 2.34 5.60
CA GLU A 87 18.60 3.53 5.80
C GLU A 87 19.36 3.54 7.14
N ASP A 88 18.83 2.89 8.18
CA ASP A 88 19.49 2.73 9.49
C ASP A 88 20.57 1.62 9.51
N GLY A 89 20.79 0.94 8.38
CA GLY A 89 21.75 -0.15 8.24
C GLY A 89 21.20 -1.53 8.59
N THR A 90 19.93 -1.65 9.01
CA THR A 90 19.29 -2.95 9.26
C THR A 90 19.24 -3.77 7.98
N VAL A 91 19.84 -4.96 8.01
CA VAL A 91 19.79 -5.92 6.89
C VAL A 91 18.48 -6.70 6.95
N LEU A 92 17.69 -6.60 5.88
CA LEU A 92 16.42 -7.30 5.77
C LEU A 92 16.64 -8.76 5.38
N LYS A 93 16.02 -9.65 6.13
CA LYS A 93 15.99 -11.08 5.84
C LYS A 93 14.74 -11.39 5.03
N PRO A 94 14.84 -12.24 4.00
CA PRO A 94 13.67 -12.68 3.24
C PRO A 94 12.60 -13.27 4.17
N ASN A 95 11.36 -12.88 3.96
CA ASN A 95 10.15 -13.26 4.70
C ASN A 95 10.03 -12.77 6.16
N ASP A 96 11.03 -12.08 6.70
CA ASP A 96 10.91 -11.40 7.99
C ASP A 96 10.13 -10.08 7.83
N ARG A 97 9.37 -9.70 8.87
CA ARG A 97 8.61 -8.44 8.91
C ARG A 97 9.33 -7.40 9.75
N TYR A 98 9.38 -6.18 9.25
CA TYR A 98 10.05 -5.05 9.87
C TYR A 98 9.10 -3.88 10.03
N LEU A 99 9.09 -3.27 11.21
CA LEU A 99 8.26 -2.12 11.51
C LEU A 99 8.77 -0.87 10.76
N LEU A 100 7.87 -0.15 10.11
CA LEU A 100 8.18 1.14 9.49
C LEU A 100 7.78 2.27 10.43
N ASN A 101 8.77 3.06 10.84
CA ASN A 101 8.57 4.20 11.75
C ASN A 101 8.37 5.54 11.01
N GLU A 102 8.65 5.56 9.71
CA GLU A 102 8.57 6.75 8.86
C GLU A 102 7.76 6.45 7.60
N TRP A 103 7.08 7.48 7.09
CA TRP A 103 6.31 7.40 5.85
C TRP A 103 7.22 7.44 4.61
N LYS A 104 8.37 8.09 4.74
CA LYS A 104 9.40 8.21 3.69
C LYS A 104 10.63 7.50 4.18
N PHE A 105 11.12 6.56 3.40
CA PHE A 105 12.30 5.80 3.76
C PHE A 105 13.03 5.32 2.51
N ARG A 106 14.27 4.87 2.72
CA ARG A 106 15.14 4.38 1.66
C ARG A 106 15.54 2.95 1.95
N LEU A 107 15.57 2.16 0.88
CA LEU A 107 16.15 0.84 0.88
C LEU A 107 17.37 0.85 -0.03
N TYR A 108 18.37 0.04 0.34
CA TYR A 108 19.61 -0.11 -0.40
C TYR A 108 19.73 -1.56 -0.81
N TYR A 109 19.52 -1.85 -2.09
CA TYR A 109 19.70 -3.18 -2.65
C TYR A 109 21.11 -3.29 -3.22
N THR A 110 21.91 -4.20 -2.68
CA THR A 110 23.24 -4.53 -3.21
C THR A 110 23.16 -5.87 -3.93
N SER A 111 23.45 -5.87 -5.23
CA SER A 111 23.53 -7.09 -6.03
C SER A 111 24.75 -7.91 -5.63
N GLN A 112 24.57 -9.23 -5.52
CA GLN A 112 25.63 -10.23 -5.39
C GLN A 112 25.60 -11.22 -6.57
N SER A 113 24.71 -10.96 -7.53
CA SER A 113 24.56 -11.70 -8.77
C SER A 113 25.42 -11.05 -9.86
N GLY A 114 25.72 -11.82 -10.91
CA GLY A 114 26.51 -11.37 -12.05
C GLY A 114 25.71 -10.41 -12.95
N LYS A 115 25.66 -10.73 -14.25
CA LYS A 115 24.80 -10.05 -15.23
C LYS A 115 23.44 -10.75 -15.40
N GLU A 116 23.14 -11.71 -14.54
CA GLU A 116 21.88 -12.45 -14.58
C GLU A 116 20.72 -11.58 -14.09
N SER A 117 19.51 -11.95 -14.52
CA SER A 117 18.24 -11.40 -14.04
C SER A 117 18.14 -11.53 -12.53
N GLN A 118 17.54 -10.53 -11.89
CA GLN A 118 17.30 -10.52 -10.46
C GLN A 118 15.97 -9.85 -10.19
N THR A 119 15.19 -10.43 -9.29
CA THR A 119 13.89 -9.89 -8.93
C THR A 119 13.79 -9.79 -7.43
N ILE A 120 13.29 -8.65 -6.94
CA ILE A 120 12.95 -8.44 -5.53
C ILE A 120 11.50 -8.01 -5.39
N ASP A 121 10.79 -8.64 -4.45
CA ASP A 121 9.43 -8.32 -4.08
C ASP A 121 9.41 -7.65 -2.70
N LEU A 122 8.78 -6.48 -2.63
CA LEU A 122 8.50 -5.76 -1.40
C LEU A 122 7.01 -5.80 -1.10
N TYR A 123 6.67 -6.25 0.11
CA TYR A 123 5.32 -6.32 0.62
C TYR A 123 5.16 -5.34 1.77
N PHE A 124 4.25 -4.40 1.61
CA PHE A 124 3.88 -3.42 2.63
C PHE A 124 2.52 -3.83 3.19
N GLU A 125 2.48 -4.11 4.48
CA GLU A 125 1.28 -4.58 5.17
C GLU A 125 0.96 -3.60 6.30
N ASP A 126 -0.31 -3.19 6.42
CA ASP A 126 -0.78 -2.47 7.61
C ASP A 126 -1.45 -3.42 8.63
N ASN A 127 -1.70 -2.94 9.84
CA ASN A 127 -2.36 -3.72 10.88
C ASN A 127 -3.89 -3.87 10.71
N TRP A 128 -4.46 -3.48 9.57
CA TRP A 128 -5.86 -3.72 9.18
C TRP A 128 -6.00 -4.80 8.12
N GLY A 129 -4.88 -5.30 7.58
CA GLY A 129 -4.85 -6.36 6.58
C GLY A 129 -4.74 -5.84 5.15
N ASN A 130 -4.54 -4.53 4.94
CA ASN A 130 -4.23 -4.02 3.61
C ASN A 130 -2.80 -4.40 3.21
N LEU A 131 -2.63 -4.80 1.95
CA LEU A 131 -1.36 -5.20 1.38
C LEU A 131 -1.10 -4.41 0.09
N GLN A 132 0.09 -3.82 -0.01
CA GLN A 132 0.63 -3.28 -1.25
C GLN A 132 1.91 -4.03 -1.61
N GLN A 133 2.09 -4.38 -2.88
CA GLN A 133 3.27 -5.06 -3.38
C GLN A 133 3.96 -4.20 -4.44
N LEU A 134 5.29 -4.09 -4.35
CA LEU A 134 6.14 -3.56 -5.40
C LEU A 134 7.15 -4.64 -5.80
N THR A 135 7.34 -4.81 -7.11
CA THR A 135 8.33 -5.73 -7.67
C THR A 135 9.36 -4.92 -8.43
N TYR A 136 10.64 -5.20 -8.21
CA TYR A 136 11.74 -4.64 -8.99
C TYR A 136 12.46 -5.77 -9.70
N ASP A 137 12.55 -5.63 -11.01
CA ASP A 137 13.27 -6.52 -11.90
C ASP A 137 14.52 -5.79 -12.40
N PHE A 138 15.69 -6.39 -12.18
CA PHE A 138 16.97 -5.90 -12.66
C PHE A 138 17.55 -6.88 -13.69
N ASN A 139 18.19 -6.34 -14.73
CA ASN A 139 18.74 -7.11 -15.85
C ASN A 139 17.69 -8.03 -16.51
N GLY A 140 16.44 -7.56 -16.60
CA GLY A 140 15.36 -8.27 -17.28
C GLY A 140 15.58 -8.33 -18.80
N LYS A 141 14.76 -9.13 -19.51
CA LYS A 141 14.95 -9.42 -20.95
C LYS A 141 14.97 -8.19 -21.87
N ASP A 142 14.34 -7.10 -21.46
CA ASP A 142 14.31 -5.87 -22.26
C ASP A 142 15.65 -5.10 -22.18
N ALA A 143 16.48 -5.35 -21.17
CA ALA A 143 17.82 -4.77 -21.05
C ALA A 143 18.83 -5.37 -22.05
N GLU A 144 18.59 -6.58 -22.55
CA GLU A 144 19.46 -7.23 -23.55
C GLU A 144 19.26 -6.70 -24.98
N GLU A 145 18.21 -5.91 -25.25
CA GLU A 145 17.90 -5.42 -26.60
C GLU A 145 18.63 -4.12 -27.01
N GLU A 146 19.18 -3.34 -26.05
CA GLU A 146 19.87 -2.08 -26.39
C GLU A 146 21.33 -2.26 -26.86
N ASP A 147 21.98 -3.39 -26.56
CA ASP A 147 23.41 -3.60 -26.87
C ASP A 147 23.68 -4.22 -28.27
N ASN A 148 22.63 -4.54 -29.05
CA ASN A 148 22.75 -5.23 -30.35
C ASN A 148 22.60 -4.32 -31.59
N ASN A 149 22.58 -2.99 -31.45
CA ASN A 149 22.41 -2.05 -32.58
C ASN A 149 23.69 -1.26 -32.95
N THR A 150 24.88 -1.85 -32.81
CA THR A 150 26.11 -1.29 -33.42
C THR A 150 26.85 -2.35 -34.23
N GLU A 151 26.31 -2.79 -35.36
CA GLU A 151 27.09 -3.26 -36.52
C GLU A 151 26.19 -3.46 -37.76
N ALA A 152 25.90 -2.37 -38.49
CA ALA A 152 25.61 -2.41 -39.92
C ALA A 152 25.58 -0.99 -40.50
N ALA A 153 26.73 -0.46 -40.89
CA ALA A 153 26.86 0.59 -41.91
C ALA A 153 28.22 0.48 -42.59
#